data_AF-A0A956ETY6-F1
#
_entry.id   AF-A0A956ETY6-F1
#
_cell.length_a   1.000
_cell.length_b   1.000
_cell.length_c   1.000
_cell.angle_alpha   90.00
_cell.angle_beta   90.00
_cell.angle_gamma   90.00
#
_symmetry.space_group_name_H-M   'P 1'
#
loop_
_entity.id
_entity.type
_entity.pdbx_description
1 polymer ?
#
loop_
_entity_poly.entity_id
_entity_poly.type
_entity_poly.pdbx_seq_one_letter_code
_entity_poly.pdbx_strand_id
1 'polypeptide(L)'
;YALPALILTPLFFRRARLLAWALILALHLGIDSMVQLGPFSWAMMVMMSIFVHADYWTSLAARQRKKRNPRRVLLDSDNGLALSLGRLIKRFDGQGLVTFVRSPGYAQGFGVLEEERSDSAAQSGVAGLRSLTHALSAPRFVWFCLYVPGLSHLVDSWLSRAMTNREAVAKRLGVASLPTLPDEIAPPESAARRAVQRTGFWLTQLVVAYLMVAAVSQVLIENRAIPDQFKPKHRPEWLEATIIYPRMFQGWSMFAPQPPNDDGVIVVDAITQDGRHIDPLTGKAPSFEMNPETGYHLNQIWCDWMRRMSEGRFRAYLPGVKDYLLKYHERTGNPNDRIVAFEMWSLHERVPPPGAPRQPPTRNRLVSHGVLKDPLAWPWPEQTRTPPKAPPIKRGRAMDKPAPMRPLPSSPALRPGGPLFSKPNGPPKAP
;
A
#
# COMPACT_ATOMS: atom_id res chain seq x y z
N TYR A 1 18.22 14.16 13.64
CA TYR A 1 17.63 15.05 14.67
C TYR A 1 16.88 16.26 14.12
N ALA A 2 17.21 16.79 12.93
CA ALA A 2 16.53 17.97 12.37
C ALA A 2 15.03 17.77 12.07
N LEU A 3 14.63 16.61 11.53
CA LEU A 3 13.24 16.37 11.10
C LEU A 3 12.19 16.50 12.23
N PRO A 4 12.33 15.84 13.41
CA PRO A 4 11.39 16.04 14.51
C PRO A 4 11.29 17.49 14.96
N ALA A 5 12.43 18.21 15.05
CA ALA A 5 12.43 19.62 15.44
C ALA A 5 11.67 20.49 14.43
N LEU A 6 11.84 20.24 13.13
CA LEU A 6 11.14 20.95 12.06
C LEU A 6 9.64 20.64 11.99
N ILE A 7 9.23 19.41 12.32
CA ILE A 7 7.82 18.99 12.29
C ILE A 7 7.06 19.54 13.50
N LEU A 8 7.70 19.54 14.68
CA LEU A 8 7.07 19.90 15.95
C LEU A 8 7.18 21.38 16.30
N THR A 9 8.05 22.15 15.64
CA THR A 9 8.22 23.56 15.96
C THR A 9 6.94 24.38 15.67
N PRO A 10 6.48 25.21 16.62
CA PRO A 10 5.40 26.16 16.35
C PRO A 10 5.89 27.37 15.55
N LEU A 11 7.20 27.64 15.55
CA LEU A 11 7.80 28.80 14.90
C LEU A 11 7.97 28.54 13.41
N PHE A 12 7.52 29.49 12.58
CA PHE A 12 7.58 29.38 11.12
C PHE A 12 7.04 28.05 10.58
N PHE A 13 6.04 27.46 11.26
CA PHE A 13 5.61 26.08 11.07
C PHE A 13 5.39 25.69 9.60
N ARG A 14 4.88 26.62 8.77
CA ARG A 14 4.68 26.40 7.32
C ARG A 14 6.00 26.13 6.59
N ARG A 15 7.00 26.99 6.82
CA ARG A 15 8.34 26.87 6.21
C ARG A 15 9.10 25.69 6.79
N ALA A 16 8.99 25.47 8.11
CA ALA A 16 9.63 24.36 8.79
C ALA A 16 9.12 23.00 8.25
N ARG A 17 7.80 22.85 8.07
CA ARG A 17 7.21 21.64 7.46
C ARG A 17 7.59 21.46 6.00
N LEU A 18 7.66 22.54 5.21
CA LEU A 18 8.14 22.44 3.82
C LEU A 18 9.61 22.01 3.75
N LEU A 19 10.45 22.56 4.64
CA LEU A 19 11.85 22.14 4.75
C LEU A 19 11.95 20.67 5.20
N ALA A 20 11.13 20.24 6.17
CA ALA A 20 11.06 18.85 6.58
C ALA A 20 10.69 17.94 5.41
N TRP A 21 9.68 18.30 4.61
CA TRP A 21 9.30 17.57 3.41
C TRP A 21 10.45 17.48 2.39
N ALA A 22 11.13 18.60 2.10
CA ALA A 22 12.26 18.62 1.18
C ALA A 22 13.43 17.74 1.68
N LEU A 23 13.73 17.75 2.98
CA LEU A 23 14.74 16.88 3.58
C LEU A 23 14.34 15.40 3.51
N ILE A 24 13.06 15.08 3.69
CA ILE A 24 12.52 13.72 3.52
C ILE A 24 12.69 13.25 2.06
N LEU A 25 12.36 14.10 1.08
CA LEU A 25 12.57 13.77 -0.32
C LEU A 25 14.05 13.52 -0.61
N ALA A 26 14.94 14.40 -0.16
CA ALA A 26 16.38 14.25 -0.35
C ALA A 26 16.90 12.95 0.29
N LEU A 27 16.45 12.64 1.52
CA LEU A 27 16.79 11.39 2.20
C LEU A 27 16.35 10.18 1.40
N HIS A 28 15.08 10.12 0.98
CA HIS A 28 14.54 8.95 0.28
C HIS A 28 15.07 8.79 -1.14
N LEU A 29 15.35 9.88 -1.86
CA LEU A 29 16.07 9.82 -3.14
C LEU A 29 17.50 9.32 -2.93
N GLY A 30 18.18 9.76 -1.87
CA GLY A 30 19.50 9.25 -1.50
C GLY A 30 19.47 7.75 -1.21
N ILE A 31 18.53 7.30 -0.38
CA ILE A 31 18.33 5.88 -0.08
C ILE A 31 18.03 5.10 -1.37
N ASP A 32 17.09 5.53 -2.20
CA ASP A 32 16.72 4.84 -3.45
C ASP A 32 17.89 4.75 -4.44
N SER A 33 18.73 5.79 -4.50
CA SER A 33 19.90 5.82 -5.39
C SER A 33 21.02 4.86 -4.96
N MET A 34 21.12 4.54 -3.66
CA MET A 34 22.20 3.73 -3.10
C MET A 34 21.74 2.33 -2.66
N VAL A 35 20.46 2.17 -2.34
CA VAL A 35 19.86 0.97 -1.75
C VAL A 35 18.54 0.66 -2.45
N GLN A 36 18.44 -0.54 -3.03
CA GLN A 36 17.24 -0.98 -3.72
C GLN A 36 16.19 -1.52 -2.73
N LEU A 37 15.42 -0.64 -2.11
CA LEU A 37 14.30 -0.99 -1.20
C LEU A 37 12.94 -1.10 -1.92
N GLY A 38 12.94 -1.13 -3.26
CA GLY A 38 11.73 -1.22 -4.07
C GLY A 38 10.81 0.01 -3.90
N PRO A 39 9.48 -0.17 -3.74
CA PRO A 39 8.54 0.95 -3.71
C PRO A 39 8.58 1.76 -2.40
N PHE A 40 9.38 1.35 -1.40
CA PHE A 40 9.41 1.97 -0.08
C PHE A 40 9.71 3.47 -0.13
N SER A 41 10.82 3.87 -0.77
CA SER A 41 11.23 5.28 -0.85
C SER A 41 10.18 6.13 -1.55
N TRP A 42 9.60 5.62 -2.64
CA TRP A 42 8.53 6.30 -3.39
C TRP A 42 7.26 6.46 -2.55
N ALA A 43 6.82 5.41 -1.85
CA ALA A 43 5.67 5.47 -0.96
C ALA A 43 5.88 6.51 0.15
N MET A 44 7.07 6.58 0.74
CA MET A 44 7.42 7.58 1.75
C MET A 44 7.38 9.00 1.17
N MET A 45 7.96 9.24 0.00
CA MET A 45 7.91 10.56 -0.66
C MET A 45 6.48 11.04 -0.93
N VAL A 46 5.62 10.14 -1.42
CA VAL A 46 4.21 10.44 -1.71
C VAL A 46 3.44 10.71 -0.41
N MET A 47 3.53 9.82 0.57
CA MET A 47 2.80 9.97 1.85
C MET A 47 3.20 11.24 2.59
N MET A 48 4.49 11.60 2.54
CA MET A 48 5.03 12.75 3.26
C MET A 48 4.68 14.09 2.60
N SER A 49 4.03 14.09 1.42
CA SER A 49 3.41 15.28 0.83
C SER A 49 2.36 15.93 1.74
N ILE A 50 1.86 15.19 2.75
CA ILE A 50 1.00 15.73 3.81
C ILE A 50 1.63 16.90 4.59
N PHE A 51 2.97 17.02 4.59
CA PHE A 51 3.66 18.15 5.21
C PHE A 51 3.61 19.43 4.36
N VAL A 52 3.20 19.36 3.09
CA VAL A 52 2.97 20.53 2.25
C VAL A 52 1.67 21.21 2.70
N HIS A 53 1.83 22.34 3.40
CA HIS A 53 0.71 23.10 3.96
C HIS A 53 -0.29 23.58 2.89
N ALA A 54 -1.57 23.63 3.24
CA ALA A 54 -2.67 24.09 2.38
C ALA A 54 -2.40 25.45 1.70
N ASP A 55 -1.73 26.37 2.42
CA ASP A 55 -1.42 27.71 1.90
C ASP A 55 -0.51 27.72 0.67
N TYR A 56 0.33 26.71 0.52
CA TYR A 56 1.16 26.58 -0.69
C TYR A 56 0.28 26.26 -1.89
N TRP A 57 -0.71 25.39 -1.71
CA TRP A 57 -1.70 25.06 -2.73
C TRP A 57 -2.60 26.25 -3.05
N THR A 58 -3.07 27.02 -2.05
CA THR A 58 -3.87 28.23 -2.30
C THR A 58 -3.05 29.33 -2.98
N SER A 59 -1.79 29.52 -2.58
CA SER A 59 -0.88 30.47 -3.23
C SER A 59 -0.58 30.07 -4.67
N LEU A 60 -0.36 28.78 -4.93
CA LEU A 60 -0.16 28.25 -6.27
C LEU A 60 -1.43 28.42 -7.12
N ALA A 61 -2.60 28.12 -6.57
CA ALA A 61 -3.89 28.33 -7.22
C ALA A 61 -4.11 29.82 -7.55
N ALA A 62 -3.79 30.74 -6.63
CA ALA A 62 -3.88 32.18 -6.86
C ALA A 62 -2.93 32.66 -7.96
N ARG A 63 -1.67 32.18 -7.97
CA ARG A 63 -0.70 32.48 -9.03
C ARG A 63 -1.15 31.93 -10.39
N GLN A 64 -1.70 30.72 -10.43
CA GLN A 64 -2.25 30.14 -11.65
C GLN A 64 -3.46 30.94 -12.13
N ARG A 65 -4.38 31.32 -11.23
CA ARG A 65 -5.57 32.12 -11.52
C ARG A 65 -5.21 33.45 -12.20
N LYS A 66 -4.15 34.13 -11.74
CA LYS A 66 -3.64 35.37 -12.37
C LYS A 66 -3.17 35.21 -13.82
N LYS A 67 -2.79 34.00 -14.24
CA LYS A 67 -2.31 33.70 -15.60
C LYS A 67 -3.40 33.15 -16.51
N ARG A 68 -4.64 33.06 -16.01
CA ARG A 68 -5.75 32.37 -16.66
C ARG A 68 -6.85 33.38 -16.95
N ASN A 69 -7.50 33.16 -18.09
CA ASN A 69 -8.51 34.09 -18.58
C ASN A 69 -9.89 33.50 -18.28
N PRO A 70 -10.78 34.25 -17.62
CA PRO A 70 -12.16 33.83 -17.43
C PRO A 70 -12.87 33.56 -18.77
N ARG A 71 -13.82 32.62 -18.73
CA ARG A 71 -14.61 32.19 -19.90
C ARG A 71 -16.08 32.11 -19.54
N ARG A 72 -16.93 32.56 -20.45
CA ARG A 72 -18.38 32.39 -20.35
C ARG A 72 -18.79 31.22 -21.23
N VAL A 73 -19.54 30.29 -20.66
CA VAL A 73 -20.01 29.10 -21.36
C VAL A 73 -21.51 29.22 -21.58
N LEU A 74 -21.90 29.35 -22.85
CA LEU A 74 -23.30 29.28 -23.27
C LEU A 74 -23.75 27.82 -23.23
N LEU A 75 -24.80 27.53 -22.47
CA LEU A 75 -25.41 26.20 -22.41
C LEU A 75 -26.87 26.26 -22.83
N ASP A 76 -27.24 25.35 -23.72
CA ASP A 76 -28.65 25.04 -23.96
C ASP A 76 -29.22 24.35 -22.72
N SER A 77 -29.98 25.10 -21.91
CA SER A 77 -30.57 24.60 -20.67
C SER A 77 -31.65 23.54 -20.91
N ASP A 78 -32.22 23.51 -22.10
CA ASP A 78 -33.33 22.63 -22.42
C ASP A 78 -32.81 21.28 -22.95
N ASN A 79 -31.48 21.14 -23.04
CA ASN A 79 -30.82 19.96 -23.55
C ASN A 79 -29.99 19.24 -22.47
N GLY A 80 -30.38 18.01 -22.15
CA GLY A 80 -29.71 17.20 -21.12
C GLY A 80 -28.24 16.86 -21.43
N LEU A 81 -27.85 16.75 -22.70
CA LEU A 81 -26.46 16.52 -23.10
C LEU A 81 -25.61 17.78 -22.86
N ALA A 82 -26.13 18.96 -23.21
CA ALA A 82 -25.47 20.24 -22.93
C ALA A 82 -25.31 20.48 -21.42
N LEU A 83 -26.35 20.24 -20.62
CA LEU A 83 -26.27 20.32 -19.15
C LEU A 83 -25.24 19.35 -18.57
N SER A 84 -25.17 18.12 -19.10
CA SER A 84 -24.17 17.13 -18.67
C SER A 84 -22.75 17.58 -18.98
N LEU A 85 -22.54 18.15 -20.16
CA LEU A 85 -21.25 18.74 -20.54
C LEU A 85 -20.90 19.93 -19.64
N GLY A 86 -21.87 20.79 -19.32
CA GLY A 86 -21.72 21.87 -18.35
C GLY A 86 -21.28 21.39 -16.97
N ARG A 87 -21.91 20.33 -16.45
CA ARG A 87 -21.52 19.68 -15.18
C ARG A 87 -20.11 19.11 -15.24
N LEU A 88 -19.73 18.49 -16.37
CA LEU A 88 -18.37 17.99 -16.57
C LEU A 88 -17.35 19.14 -16.55
N ILE A 89 -17.60 20.21 -17.31
CA ILE A 89 -16.75 21.41 -17.32
C ILE A 89 -16.62 22.00 -15.92
N LYS A 90 -17.72 22.05 -15.15
CA LYS A 90 -17.71 22.57 -13.78
C LYS A 90 -16.78 21.78 -12.85
N ARG A 91 -16.65 20.46 -13.03
CA ARG A 91 -15.71 19.62 -12.25
C ARG A 91 -14.24 19.94 -12.55
N PHE A 92 -13.94 20.43 -13.75
CA PHE A 92 -12.60 20.89 -14.13
C PHE A 92 -12.36 22.38 -13.82
N ASP A 93 -13.40 23.13 -13.50
CA ASP A 93 -13.35 24.53 -13.08
C ASP A 93 -13.01 24.67 -11.58
N GLY A 94 -11.86 24.12 -11.17
CA GLY A 94 -11.39 24.17 -9.78
C GLY A 94 -11.06 25.58 -9.28
N GLN A 95 -10.97 26.57 -10.17
CA GLN A 95 -10.63 27.96 -9.84
C GLN A 95 -11.81 28.95 -9.94
N GLY A 96 -12.99 28.50 -10.37
CA GLY A 96 -14.15 29.36 -10.52
C GLY A 96 -13.98 30.43 -11.61
N LEU A 97 -13.32 30.09 -12.71
CA LEU A 97 -13.06 30.96 -13.87
C LEU A 97 -14.05 30.73 -15.03
N VAL A 98 -14.97 29.79 -14.87
CA VAL A 98 -16.00 29.50 -15.88
C VAL A 98 -17.36 29.95 -15.37
N THR A 99 -17.94 30.91 -16.08
CA THR A 99 -19.29 31.41 -15.82
C THR A 99 -20.27 30.76 -16.79
N PHE A 100 -21.28 30.06 -16.28
CA PHE A 100 -22.29 29.42 -17.12
C PHE A 100 -23.44 30.37 -17.41
N VAL A 101 -23.75 30.55 -18.69
CA VAL A 101 -24.81 31.41 -19.20
C VAL A 101 -25.90 30.52 -19.79
N ARG A 102 -27.12 30.70 -19.29
CA ARG A 102 -28.30 30.01 -19.82
C ARG A 102 -28.64 30.55 -21.20
N SER A 103 -28.73 29.69 -22.19
CA SER A 103 -29.08 30.04 -23.58
C SER A 103 -30.02 28.99 -24.17
N PRO A 104 -31.31 29.02 -23.81
CA PRO A 104 -32.30 28.04 -24.26
C PRO A 104 -32.36 27.99 -25.79
N GLY A 105 -32.35 26.79 -26.37
CA GLY A 105 -32.44 26.60 -27.82
C GLY A 105 -31.18 27.00 -28.60
N TYR A 106 -30.03 27.18 -27.93
CA TYR A 106 -28.77 27.44 -28.61
C TYR A 106 -28.41 26.30 -29.59
N ALA A 107 -28.40 26.61 -30.89
CA ALA A 107 -28.36 25.61 -31.96
C ALA A 107 -27.17 24.64 -31.89
N GLN A 108 -26.03 25.11 -31.39
CA GLN A 108 -24.82 24.29 -31.29
C GLN A 108 -24.73 23.51 -29.95
N GLY A 109 -25.73 23.65 -29.07
CA GLY A 109 -25.82 23.01 -27.75
C GLY A 109 -24.89 23.63 -26.69
N PHE A 110 -23.67 23.97 -27.06
CA PHE A 110 -22.67 24.59 -26.19
C PHE A 110 -21.78 25.56 -26.98
N GLY A 111 -21.46 26.71 -26.37
CA GLY A 111 -20.55 27.71 -26.93
C GLY A 111 -19.70 28.37 -25.84
N VAL A 112 -18.57 28.95 -26.23
CA VAL A 112 -17.61 29.58 -25.32
C VAL A 112 -17.32 30.99 -25.80
N LEU A 113 -17.46 31.93 -24.89
CA LEU A 113 -17.19 33.36 -25.06
C LEU A 113 -16.02 33.77 -24.17
N GLU A 114 -15.26 34.76 -24.65
CA GLU A 114 -14.29 35.45 -23.82
C GLU A 114 -15.02 36.46 -22.93
N GLU A 115 -14.72 36.50 -21.63
CA GLU A 115 -15.48 37.33 -20.69
C GLU A 115 -15.31 38.83 -20.94
N GLU A 116 -14.12 39.27 -21.35
CA GLU A 116 -13.79 40.70 -21.57
C GLU A 116 -14.31 41.26 -22.91
N ARG A 117 -14.78 40.41 -23.84
CA ARG A 117 -15.16 40.82 -25.19
C ARG A 117 -16.64 40.54 -25.44
N SER A 118 -17.49 41.51 -25.09
CA SER A 118 -18.95 41.45 -25.25
C SER A 118 -19.39 41.12 -26.70
N ASP A 119 -18.59 41.50 -27.69
CA ASP A 119 -18.91 41.33 -29.13
C ASP A 119 -18.20 40.13 -29.77
N SER A 120 -17.56 39.26 -28.98
CA SER A 120 -16.90 38.08 -29.55
C SER A 120 -17.92 37.01 -29.98
N ALA A 121 -17.75 36.47 -31.18
CA ALA A 121 -18.54 35.33 -31.64
C ALA A 121 -18.29 34.11 -30.75
N ALA A 122 -19.37 33.42 -30.36
CA ALA A 122 -19.28 32.21 -29.56
C ALA A 122 -18.51 31.11 -30.31
N GLN A 123 -17.46 30.60 -29.69
CA GLN A 123 -16.66 29.49 -30.22
C GLN A 123 -17.28 28.17 -29.78
N SER A 124 -17.48 27.25 -30.71
CA SER A 124 -18.08 25.94 -30.46
C SER A 124 -17.15 24.81 -30.86
N GLY A 125 -17.58 23.56 -30.66
CA GLY A 125 -16.79 22.38 -31.00
C GLY A 125 -15.42 22.37 -30.34
N VAL A 126 -14.40 21.94 -31.07
CA VAL A 126 -13.01 21.92 -30.58
C VAL A 126 -12.44 23.32 -30.36
N ALA A 127 -12.86 24.34 -31.13
CA ALA A 127 -12.40 25.71 -30.91
C ALA A 127 -12.86 26.22 -29.53
N GLY A 128 -14.13 25.99 -29.17
CA GLY A 128 -14.65 26.29 -27.84
C GLY A 128 -13.92 25.53 -26.74
N LEU A 129 -13.69 24.22 -26.91
CA LEU A 129 -12.93 23.43 -25.93
C LEU A 129 -11.47 23.92 -25.76
N ARG A 130 -10.80 24.30 -26.85
CA ARG A 130 -9.47 24.93 -26.79
C ARG A 130 -9.53 26.24 -26.01
N SER A 131 -10.54 27.08 -26.25
CA SER A 131 -10.72 28.33 -25.50
C SER A 131 -10.90 28.10 -24.00
N LEU A 132 -11.59 27.03 -23.60
CA LEU A 132 -11.75 26.64 -22.19
C LEU A 132 -10.45 26.25 -21.50
N THR A 133 -9.44 25.78 -22.22
CA THR A 133 -8.14 25.44 -21.60
C THR A 133 -7.46 26.65 -20.95
N HIS A 134 -7.81 27.87 -21.36
CA HIS A 134 -7.35 29.11 -20.75
C HIS A 134 -7.97 29.38 -19.37
N ALA A 135 -9.12 28.76 -19.06
CA ALA A 135 -9.79 28.85 -17.76
C ALA A 135 -9.57 27.60 -16.88
N LEU A 136 -9.60 26.39 -17.45
CA LEU A 136 -9.65 25.11 -16.71
C LEU A 136 -8.30 24.63 -16.17
N SER A 137 -8.21 24.27 -14.88
CA SER A 137 -6.95 24.03 -14.15
C SER A 137 -6.20 22.74 -14.49
N ALA A 138 -6.54 22.05 -15.58
CA ALA A 138 -5.90 20.78 -15.92
C ALA A 138 -4.52 20.96 -16.61
N PRO A 139 -3.57 20.02 -16.42
CA PRO A 139 -2.29 20.01 -17.11
C PRO A 139 -2.45 19.95 -18.64
N ARG A 140 -1.47 20.50 -19.39
CA ARG A 140 -1.50 20.51 -20.86
C ARG A 140 -1.63 19.13 -21.50
N PHE A 141 -1.05 18.10 -20.88
CA PHE A 141 -1.16 16.73 -21.40
C PHE A 141 -2.60 16.18 -21.35
N VAL A 142 -3.49 16.73 -20.51
CA VAL A 142 -4.91 16.33 -20.50
C VAL A 142 -5.62 16.84 -21.77
N TRP A 143 -5.20 18.00 -22.27
CA TRP A 143 -5.80 18.67 -23.42
C TRP A 143 -5.08 18.39 -24.74
N PHE A 144 -4.05 17.53 -24.74
CA PHE A 144 -3.16 17.37 -25.89
C PHE A 144 -3.91 16.96 -27.16
N CYS A 145 -4.94 16.11 -27.03
CA CYS A 145 -5.76 15.66 -28.15
C CYS A 145 -6.51 16.79 -28.85
N LEU A 146 -6.73 17.92 -28.16
CA LEU A 146 -7.32 19.10 -28.78
C LEU A 146 -6.33 19.84 -29.67
N TYR A 147 -5.03 19.71 -29.47
CA TYR A 147 -4.00 20.47 -30.22
C TYR A 147 -3.32 19.67 -31.33
N VAL A 148 -3.36 18.33 -31.26
CA VAL A 148 -2.74 17.45 -32.26
C VAL A 148 -3.66 17.33 -33.49
N PRO A 149 -3.17 17.69 -34.71
CA PRO A 149 -3.93 17.47 -35.95
C PRO A 149 -4.33 16.01 -36.11
N GLY A 150 -5.52 15.76 -36.66
CA GLY A 150 -6.12 14.42 -36.73
C GLY A 150 -6.93 14.08 -35.49
N LEU A 151 -6.31 14.04 -34.29
CA LEU A 151 -7.05 13.83 -33.04
C LEU A 151 -8.07 14.95 -32.79
N SER A 152 -7.69 16.21 -33.04
CA SER A 152 -8.62 17.33 -32.91
C SER A 152 -9.80 17.22 -33.87
N HIS A 153 -9.59 16.73 -35.10
CA HIS A 153 -10.68 16.53 -36.07
C HIS A 153 -11.61 15.39 -35.67
N LEU A 154 -11.06 14.31 -35.07
CA LEU A 154 -11.87 13.22 -34.53
C LEU A 154 -12.76 13.71 -33.38
N VAL A 155 -12.20 14.49 -32.45
CA VAL A 155 -12.96 15.09 -31.35
C VAL A 155 -14.04 16.03 -31.88
N ASP A 156 -13.71 16.88 -32.85
CA ASP A 156 -14.66 17.83 -33.43
C ASP A 156 -15.79 17.16 -34.21
N SER A 157 -15.46 16.13 -34.99
CA SER A 157 -16.44 15.31 -35.71
C SER A 157 -17.36 14.58 -34.75
N TRP A 158 -16.81 14.04 -33.66
CA TRP A 158 -17.59 13.36 -32.64
C TRP A 158 -18.53 14.33 -31.91
N LEU A 159 -18.02 15.49 -31.47
CA LEU A 159 -18.82 16.54 -30.82
C LEU A 159 -19.93 17.03 -31.73
N SER A 160 -19.62 17.34 -32.99
CA SER A 160 -20.60 17.81 -33.97
C SER A 160 -21.71 16.78 -34.17
N ARG A 161 -21.37 15.51 -34.40
CA ARG A 161 -22.37 14.43 -34.54
C ARG A 161 -23.19 14.24 -33.27
N ALA A 162 -22.55 14.31 -32.10
CA ALA A 162 -23.23 14.18 -30.81
C ALA A 162 -24.22 15.33 -30.58
N MET A 163 -23.87 16.55 -30.97
CA MET A 163 -24.74 17.73 -30.84
C MET A 163 -25.84 17.78 -31.91
N THR A 164 -25.60 17.32 -33.14
CA THR A 164 -26.65 17.15 -34.15
C THR A 164 -27.69 16.11 -33.71
N ASN A 165 -27.25 14.99 -33.13
CA ASN A 165 -28.13 13.92 -32.62
C ASN A 165 -28.36 14.02 -31.10
N ARG A 166 -28.36 15.25 -30.56
CA ARG A 166 -28.31 15.53 -29.12
C ARG A 166 -29.41 14.84 -28.30
N GLU A 167 -30.62 14.70 -28.81
CA GLU A 167 -31.72 14.03 -28.10
C GLU A 167 -31.50 12.52 -27.99
N ALA A 168 -31.11 11.86 -29.09
CA ALA A 168 -30.84 10.43 -29.11
C ALA A 168 -29.64 10.07 -28.21
N VAL A 169 -28.59 10.90 -28.25
CA VAL A 169 -27.40 10.73 -27.39
C VAL A 169 -27.75 10.98 -25.93
N ALA A 170 -28.52 12.03 -25.61
CA ALA A 170 -28.97 12.30 -24.25
C ALA A 170 -29.80 11.14 -23.69
N LYS A 171 -30.68 10.53 -24.50
CA LYS A 171 -31.47 9.35 -24.11
C LYS A 171 -30.57 8.14 -23.85
N ARG A 172 -29.60 7.87 -24.74
CA ARG A 172 -28.65 6.75 -24.59
C ARG A 172 -27.77 6.89 -23.34
N LEU A 173 -27.36 8.11 -23.00
CA LEU A 173 -26.57 8.41 -21.81
C LEU A 173 -27.43 8.52 -20.53
N GLY A 174 -28.76 8.41 -20.64
CA GLY A 174 -29.66 8.53 -19.49
C GLY A 174 -29.75 9.96 -18.92
N VAL A 175 -29.39 10.97 -19.70
CA VAL A 175 -29.36 12.38 -19.27
C VAL A 175 -30.45 13.24 -19.91
N ALA A 176 -31.33 12.64 -20.71
CA ALA A 176 -32.43 13.36 -21.39
C ALA A 176 -33.38 14.07 -20.42
N SER A 177 -33.59 13.53 -19.23
CA SER A 177 -34.48 14.12 -18.21
C SER A 177 -33.83 15.24 -17.38
N LEU A 178 -32.51 15.49 -17.51
CA LEU A 178 -31.84 16.50 -16.69
C LEU A 178 -32.48 17.89 -16.73
N PRO A 179 -32.97 18.42 -17.88
CA PRO A 179 -33.62 19.72 -17.93
C PRO A 179 -34.94 19.80 -17.14
N THR A 180 -35.62 18.66 -16.96
CA THR A 180 -36.93 18.60 -16.29
C THR A 180 -36.82 18.18 -14.83
N LEU A 181 -35.63 17.78 -14.37
CA LEU A 181 -35.41 17.50 -12.95
C LEU A 181 -35.48 18.82 -12.17
N PRO A 182 -36.17 18.82 -11.01
CA PRO A 182 -36.15 19.99 -10.14
C PRO A 182 -34.72 20.26 -9.67
N ASP A 183 -34.40 21.53 -9.46
CA ASP A 183 -33.13 21.92 -8.85
C ASP A 183 -33.06 21.34 -7.43
N GLU A 184 -32.16 20.39 -7.21
CA GLU A 184 -31.85 19.91 -5.86
C GLU A 184 -31.03 20.97 -5.12
N ILE A 185 -31.73 21.87 -4.42
CA ILE A 185 -31.09 22.72 -3.42
C ILE A 185 -30.79 21.81 -2.23
N ALA A 186 -29.50 21.65 -1.91
CA ALA A 186 -29.10 20.90 -0.74
C ALA A 186 -29.83 21.46 0.49
N PRO A 187 -30.60 20.64 1.23
CA PRO A 187 -31.35 21.13 2.37
C PRO A 187 -30.37 21.70 3.41
N PRO A 188 -30.77 22.74 4.17
CA PRO A 188 -29.92 23.29 5.21
C PRO A 188 -29.49 22.19 6.18
N GLU A 189 -28.26 22.26 6.68
CA GLU A 189 -27.74 21.22 7.57
C GLU A 189 -28.64 21.06 8.79
N SER A 190 -29.16 19.84 9.00
CA SER A 190 -29.98 19.54 10.17
C SER A 190 -29.14 19.51 11.45
N ALA A 191 -29.77 19.76 12.59
CA ALA A 191 -29.11 19.66 13.89
C ALA A 191 -28.53 18.26 14.14
N ALA A 192 -29.24 17.22 13.70
CA ALA A 192 -28.77 15.83 13.77
C ALA A 192 -27.48 15.62 12.97
N ARG A 193 -27.40 16.16 11.74
CA ARG A 193 -26.19 16.06 10.91
C ARG A 193 -24.98 16.73 11.57
N ARG A 194 -25.17 17.92 12.14
CA ARG A 194 -24.11 18.61 12.89
C ARG A 194 -23.66 17.82 14.13
N ALA A 195 -24.61 17.21 14.86
CA ALA A 195 -24.31 16.38 16.02
C ALA A 195 -23.49 15.14 15.61
N VAL A 196 -23.88 14.45 14.54
CA VAL A 196 -23.12 13.29 13.99
C VAL A 196 -21.72 13.70 13.56
N GLN A 197 -21.56 14.83 12.86
CA GLN A 197 -20.23 15.34 12.47
C GLN A 197 -19.36 15.65 13.68
N ARG A 198 -19.92 16.29 14.72
CA ARG A 198 -19.19 16.61 15.96
C ARG A 198 -18.78 15.36 16.73
N THR A 199 -19.69 14.39 16.88
CA THR A 199 -19.39 13.11 17.52
C THR A 199 -18.34 12.33 16.73
N GLY A 200 -18.47 12.27 15.40
CA GLY A 200 -17.50 11.65 14.51
C GLY A 200 -16.12 12.27 14.59
N PHE A 201 -16.04 13.61 14.72
CA PHE A 201 -14.79 14.32 14.97
C PHE A 201 -14.12 13.84 16.27
N TRP A 202 -14.83 13.84 17.40
CA TRP A 202 -14.27 13.41 18.68
C TRP A 202 -13.88 11.93 18.69
N LEU A 203 -14.69 11.05 18.09
CA LEU A 203 -14.35 9.65 17.92
C LEU A 203 -13.05 9.49 17.11
N THR A 204 -12.89 10.27 16.04
CA THR A 204 -11.66 10.29 15.24
C THR A 204 -10.47 10.72 16.09
N GLN A 205 -10.60 11.75 16.92
CA GLN A 205 -9.52 12.19 17.82
C GLN A 205 -9.14 11.10 18.83
N LEU A 206 -10.13 10.39 19.39
CA LEU A 206 -9.88 9.27 20.31
C LEU A 206 -9.14 8.12 19.62
N VAL A 207 -9.54 7.76 18.40
CA VAL A 207 -8.85 6.74 17.60
C VAL A 207 -7.42 7.17 17.30
N VAL A 208 -7.18 8.42 16.91
CA VAL A 208 -5.82 8.93 16.67
C VAL A 208 -4.98 8.89 17.94
N ALA A 209 -5.52 9.31 19.09
CA ALA A 209 -4.83 9.26 20.38
C ALA A 209 -4.45 7.82 20.75
N TYR A 210 -5.38 6.88 20.57
CA TYR A 210 -5.13 5.45 20.75
C TYR A 210 -4.00 4.93 19.86
N LEU A 211 -4.03 5.24 18.55
CA LEU A 211 -2.99 4.84 17.61
C LEU A 211 -1.63 5.47 17.95
N MET A 212 -1.60 6.70 18.48
CA MET A 212 -0.37 7.30 19.00
C MET A 212 0.18 6.52 20.19
N VAL A 213 -0.66 6.10 21.14
CA VAL A 213 -0.24 5.25 22.27
C VAL A 213 0.34 3.92 21.76
N ALA A 214 -0.31 3.29 20.78
CA ALA A 214 0.19 2.06 20.14
C ALA A 214 1.57 2.28 19.50
N ALA A 215 1.71 3.33 18.69
CA ALA A 215 2.96 3.68 18.03
C ALA A 215 4.08 3.99 19.03
N VAL A 216 3.81 4.78 20.08
CA VAL A 216 4.80 5.09 21.13
C VAL A 216 5.20 3.83 21.89
N SER A 217 4.24 2.99 22.30
CA SER A 217 4.53 1.70 22.93
C SER A 217 5.43 0.85 22.03
N GLN A 218 5.20 0.86 20.71
CA GLN A 218 6.01 0.11 19.76
C GLN A 218 7.42 0.67 19.60
N VAL A 219 7.55 1.99 19.49
CA VAL A 219 8.84 2.68 19.44
C VAL A 219 9.68 2.31 20.67
N LEU A 220 9.08 2.37 21.87
CA LEU A 220 9.77 2.04 23.13
C LEU A 220 10.33 0.62 23.13
N ILE A 221 9.55 -0.36 22.66
CA ILE A 221 9.95 -1.77 22.71
C ILE A 221 10.98 -2.14 21.63
N GLU A 222 10.79 -1.71 20.39
CA GLU A 222 11.60 -2.21 19.26
C GLU A 222 12.96 -1.54 19.11
N ASN A 223 13.13 -0.31 19.60
CA ASN A 223 14.35 0.43 19.37
C ASN A 223 15.39 0.14 20.46
N ARG A 224 16.50 -0.50 20.05
CA ARG A 224 17.62 -0.90 20.94
C ARG A 224 18.24 0.28 21.70
N ALA A 225 18.18 1.48 21.12
CA ALA A 225 18.70 2.71 21.74
C ALA A 225 17.94 3.13 23.00
N ILE A 226 16.73 2.62 23.23
CA ILE A 226 15.91 2.95 24.38
C ILE A 226 16.30 2.06 25.56
N PRO A 227 16.71 2.62 26.71
CA PRO A 227 17.04 1.84 27.90
C PRO A 227 15.87 0.99 28.38
N ASP A 228 16.16 -0.22 28.87
CA ASP A 228 15.14 -1.20 29.28
C ASP A 228 14.20 -0.69 30.38
N GLN A 229 14.62 0.29 31.18
CA GLN A 229 13.77 0.92 32.22
C GLN A 229 12.57 1.68 31.65
N PHE A 230 12.66 2.15 30.39
CA PHE A 230 11.57 2.86 29.72
C PHE A 230 10.69 1.94 28.87
N LYS A 231 11.08 0.67 28.71
CA LYS A 231 10.31 -0.29 27.91
C LYS A 231 9.12 -0.80 28.72
N PRO A 232 7.89 -0.73 28.17
CA PRO A 232 6.75 -1.36 28.79
C PRO A 232 7.04 -2.85 29.01
N LYS A 233 6.96 -3.30 30.27
CA LYS A 233 7.22 -4.71 30.60
C LYS A 233 6.12 -5.62 30.08
N HIS A 234 4.89 -5.12 30.07
CA HIS A 234 3.70 -5.85 29.62
C HIS A 234 2.91 -4.96 28.66
N ARG A 235 2.38 -5.59 27.62
CA ARG A 235 1.48 -4.98 26.65
C ARG A 235 0.20 -5.81 26.59
N PRO A 236 -0.99 -5.19 26.72
CA PRO A 236 -2.23 -5.92 26.56
C PRO A 236 -2.39 -6.50 25.16
N GLU A 237 -3.05 -7.66 25.04
CA GLU A 237 -3.22 -8.38 23.78
C GLU A 237 -3.92 -7.56 22.70
N TRP A 238 -4.91 -6.73 23.06
CA TRP A 238 -5.60 -5.85 22.11
C TRP A 238 -4.67 -4.79 21.50
N LEU A 239 -3.72 -4.27 22.29
CA LEU A 239 -2.74 -3.30 21.82
C LEU A 239 -1.71 -3.97 20.93
N GLU A 240 -1.29 -5.18 21.29
CA GLU A 240 -0.42 -6.01 20.46
C GLU A 240 -1.09 -6.39 19.14
N ALA A 241 -2.35 -6.81 19.15
CA ALA A 241 -3.13 -7.13 17.95
C ALA A 241 -3.25 -5.90 17.02
N THR A 242 -3.50 -4.72 17.60
CA THR A 242 -3.53 -3.44 16.86
C THR A 242 -2.20 -3.13 16.18
N ILE A 243 -1.07 -3.59 16.72
CA ILE A 243 0.23 -3.36 16.11
C ILE A 243 0.55 -4.45 15.08
N ILE A 244 0.38 -5.72 15.46
CA ILE A 244 0.81 -6.88 14.66
C ILE A 244 -0.05 -7.02 13.41
N TYR A 245 -1.38 -6.91 13.53
CA TYR A 245 -2.30 -7.19 12.43
C TYR A 245 -2.13 -6.21 11.26
N PRO A 246 -2.17 -4.87 11.46
CA PRO A 246 -1.91 -3.89 10.40
C PRO A 246 -0.40 -3.64 10.17
N ARG A 247 0.49 -4.41 10.81
CA ARG A 247 1.96 -4.30 10.65
C ARG A 247 2.51 -2.91 11.02
N MET A 248 1.99 -2.28 12.08
CA MET A 248 2.46 -0.98 12.59
C MET A 248 3.77 -1.08 13.40
N PHE A 249 4.74 -1.84 12.91
CA PHE A 249 6.07 -1.94 13.52
C PHE A 249 6.80 -0.59 13.42
N GLN A 250 7.56 -0.25 14.45
CA GLN A 250 8.28 1.01 14.62
C GLN A 250 9.76 0.77 14.96
N GLY A 251 10.34 -0.31 14.45
CA GLY A 251 11.76 -0.60 14.54
C GLY A 251 12.55 0.17 13.48
N TRP A 252 13.43 1.08 13.91
CA TRP A 252 14.22 1.95 13.02
C TRP A 252 15.68 1.51 12.87
N SER A 253 15.99 0.26 13.22
CA SER A 253 17.35 -0.28 13.23
C SER A 253 18.02 -0.38 11.85
N MET A 254 17.25 -0.25 10.75
CA MET A 254 17.78 -0.28 9.38
C MET A 254 18.77 0.88 9.09
N PHE A 255 18.69 1.96 9.86
CA PHE A 255 19.60 3.11 9.76
C PHE A 255 20.43 3.31 11.03
N ALA A 256 20.56 2.28 11.86
CA ALA A 256 21.39 2.35 13.05
C ALA A 256 22.86 2.54 12.65
N PRO A 257 23.64 3.36 13.39
CA PRO A 257 25.06 3.57 13.10
C PRO A 257 25.89 2.28 13.17
N GLN A 258 25.40 1.30 13.93
CA GLN A 258 26.01 -0.02 14.06
C GLN A 258 25.13 -1.04 13.34
N PRO A 259 25.62 -1.70 12.29
CA PRO A 259 24.89 -2.77 11.65
C PRO A 259 24.67 -3.94 12.63
N PRO A 260 23.69 -4.83 12.35
CA PRO A 260 23.61 -6.11 13.04
C PRO A 260 24.96 -6.84 12.98
N ASN A 261 25.36 -7.43 14.11
CA ASN A 261 26.60 -8.21 14.22
C ASN A 261 26.32 -9.71 14.12
N ASP A 262 25.13 -10.07 13.67
CA ASP A 262 24.60 -11.41 13.57
C ASP A 262 24.12 -11.62 12.15
N ASP A 263 24.53 -12.74 11.55
CA ASP A 263 24.11 -13.16 10.23
C ASP A 263 23.67 -14.62 10.30
N GLY A 264 22.77 -15.03 9.40
CA GLY A 264 22.23 -16.38 9.40
C GLY A 264 21.56 -16.77 8.09
N VAL A 265 21.74 -18.03 7.73
CA VAL A 265 21.11 -18.65 6.57
C VAL A 265 20.46 -19.98 6.95
N ILE A 266 19.47 -20.40 6.17
CA ILE A 266 18.95 -21.76 6.24
C ILE A 266 19.50 -22.57 5.08
N VAL A 267 20.02 -23.75 5.41
CA VAL A 267 20.51 -24.74 4.46
C VAL A 267 19.68 -26.00 4.61
N VAL A 268 19.25 -26.57 3.49
CA VAL A 268 18.59 -27.87 3.48
C VAL A 268 19.49 -28.88 2.80
N ASP A 269 19.90 -29.91 3.54
CA ASP A 269 20.59 -31.07 2.98
C ASP A 269 19.54 -32.16 2.73
N ALA A 270 19.09 -32.29 1.48
CA ALA A 270 18.11 -33.28 1.07
C ALA A 270 18.70 -34.32 0.12
N ILE A 271 18.31 -35.58 0.30
CA ILE A 271 18.63 -36.69 -0.59
C ILE A 271 17.41 -36.98 -1.47
N THR A 272 17.62 -36.97 -2.78
CA THR A 272 16.61 -37.35 -3.78
C THR A 272 16.53 -38.86 -3.98
N GLN A 273 15.50 -39.34 -4.66
CA GLN A 273 15.25 -40.77 -4.88
C GLN A 273 16.38 -41.44 -5.68
N ASP A 274 17.08 -40.68 -6.52
CA ASP A 274 18.27 -41.12 -7.27
C ASP A 274 19.59 -40.95 -6.48
N GLY A 275 19.54 -40.52 -5.21
CA GLY A 275 20.69 -40.46 -4.30
C GLY A 275 21.48 -39.15 -4.34
N ARG A 276 21.10 -38.16 -5.13
CA ARG A 276 21.79 -36.85 -5.16
C ARG A 276 21.49 -36.03 -3.91
N HIS A 277 22.46 -35.24 -3.48
CA HIS A 277 22.25 -34.19 -2.48
C HIS A 277 21.85 -32.87 -3.14
N ILE A 278 20.77 -32.27 -2.67
CA ILE A 278 20.25 -31.00 -3.18
C ILE A 278 19.67 -30.16 -2.04
N ASP A 279 19.80 -28.84 -2.15
CA ASP A 279 19.02 -27.88 -1.37
C ASP A 279 17.77 -27.49 -2.17
N PRO A 280 16.56 -27.93 -1.75
CA PRO A 280 15.32 -27.64 -2.48
C PRO A 280 14.92 -26.16 -2.48
N LEU A 281 15.58 -25.31 -1.68
CA LEU A 281 15.36 -23.86 -1.66
C LEU A 281 16.13 -23.15 -2.79
N THR A 282 17.28 -23.70 -3.20
CA THR A 282 18.14 -23.10 -4.23
C THR A 282 18.22 -23.91 -5.52
N GLY A 283 17.87 -25.20 -5.47
CA GLY A 283 18.03 -26.15 -6.58
C GLY A 283 19.48 -26.57 -6.86
N LYS A 284 20.42 -26.20 -5.97
CA LYS A 284 21.86 -26.50 -6.08
C LYS A 284 22.29 -27.49 -4.99
N ALA A 285 23.54 -27.93 -5.02
CA ALA A 285 24.11 -28.70 -3.92
C ALA A 285 24.03 -27.89 -2.60
N PRO A 286 23.73 -28.53 -1.45
CA PRO A 286 23.72 -27.87 -0.15
C PRO A 286 25.08 -27.23 0.15
N SER A 287 25.09 -25.95 0.49
CA SER A 287 26.31 -25.23 0.88
C SER A 287 26.20 -24.75 2.32
N PHE A 288 27.20 -25.12 3.14
CA PHE A 288 27.31 -24.70 4.53
C PHE A 288 28.22 -23.47 4.72
N GLU A 289 28.60 -22.83 3.63
CA GLU A 289 29.30 -21.54 3.65
C GLU A 289 28.29 -20.43 3.91
N MET A 290 28.57 -19.54 4.87
CA MET A 290 27.68 -18.41 5.22
C MET A 290 27.63 -17.31 4.16
N ASN A 291 28.70 -17.12 3.41
CA ASN A 291 28.85 -16.02 2.45
C ASN A 291 29.48 -16.55 1.15
N PRO A 292 28.72 -17.33 0.35
CA PRO A 292 29.23 -17.81 -0.92
C PRO A 292 29.48 -16.62 -1.86
N GLU A 293 30.53 -16.67 -2.69
CA GLU A 293 30.92 -15.57 -3.58
C GLU A 293 29.80 -15.12 -4.54
N THR A 294 28.91 -16.05 -4.92
CA THR A 294 27.77 -15.76 -5.80
C THR A 294 26.56 -15.19 -5.08
N GLY A 295 26.53 -15.26 -3.75
CA GLY A 295 25.35 -14.96 -2.94
C GLY A 295 24.23 -15.99 -3.12
N TYR A 296 23.22 -15.95 -2.26
CA TYR A 296 22.12 -16.91 -2.30
C TYR A 296 21.08 -16.64 -3.40
N HIS A 297 21.13 -15.47 -4.06
CA HIS A 297 20.17 -15.00 -5.07
C HIS A 297 18.68 -15.09 -4.61
N LEU A 298 18.46 -14.95 -3.31
CA LEU A 298 17.13 -14.96 -2.72
C LEU A 298 16.55 -13.55 -2.66
N ASN A 299 15.25 -13.42 -2.92
CA ASN A 299 14.57 -12.13 -2.73
C ASN A 299 14.34 -11.85 -1.23
N GLN A 300 13.94 -10.61 -0.92
CA GLN A 300 13.72 -10.16 0.46
C GLN A 300 12.74 -11.05 1.25
N ILE A 301 11.72 -11.62 0.59
CA ILE A 301 10.72 -12.49 1.25
C ILE A 301 11.39 -13.76 1.76
N TRP A 302 12.28 -14.35 0.96
CA TRP A 302 13.06 -15.52 1.36
C TRP A 302 14.04 -15.20 2.48
N CYS A 303 14.75 -14.06 2.42
CA CYS A 303 15.63 -13.61 3.49
C CYS A 303 14.87 -13.45 4.82
N ASP A 304 13.71 -12.79 4.79
CA ASP A 304 12.85 -12.63 5.97
C ASP A 304 12.29 -13.96 6.49
N TRP A 305 11.93 -14.87 5.58
CA TRP A 305 11.48 -16.21 5.95
C TRP A 305 12.59 -17.01 6.62
N MET A 306 13.80 -17.04 6.04
CA MET A 306 14.96 -17.77 6.59
C MET A 306 15.30 -17.27 7.99
N ARG A 307 15.37 -15.94 8.15
CA ARG A 307 15.62 -15.31 9.45
C ARG A 307 14.56 -15.69 10.50
N ARG A 308 13.29 -15.77 10.11
CA ARG A 308 12.18 -16.06 11.04
C ARG A 308 12.09 -17.53 11.40
N MET A 309 12.31 -18.44 10.45
CA MET A 309 12.14 -19.88 10.69
C MET A 309 13.15 -20.46 11.68
N SER A 310 14.28 -19.78 11.93
CA SER A 310 15.21 -20.13 13.00
C SER A 310 14.73 -19.69 14.39
N GLU A 311 13.79 -18.76 14.50
CA GLU A 311 13.27 -18.28 15.79
C GLU A 311 12.25 -19.26 16.39
N GLY A 312 12.34 -19.51 17.70
CA GLY A 312 11.50 -20.50 18.39
C GLY A 312 9.98 -20.29 18.23
N ARG A 313 9.53 -19.03 18.11
CA ARG A 313 8.09 -18.69 17.95
C ARG A 313 7.51 -19.11 16.60
N PHE A 314 8.33 -19.35 15.57
CA PHE A 314 7.86 -19.78 14.25
C PHE A 314 7.93 -21.31 14.07
N ARG A 315 8.28 -22.07 15.12
CA ARG A 315 8.32 -23.54 15.05
C ARG A 315 7.00 -24.19 14.65
N ALA A 316 5.86 -23.55 14.95
CA ALA A 316 4.54 -24.01 14.55
C ALA A 316 4.37 -24.13 13.02
N TYR A 317 5.19 -23.43 12.23
CA TYR A 317 5.14 -23.46 10.76
C TYR A 317 6.06 -24.51 10.14
N LEU A 318 6.96 -25.14 10.91
CA LEU A 318 7.89 -26.16 10.42
C LEU A 318 7.20 -27.36 9.74
N PRO A 319 6.02 -27.86 10.18
CA PRO A 319 5.30 -28.91 9.46
C PRO A 319 4.96 -28.51 8.01
N GLY A 320 4.48 -27.28 7.79
CA GLY A 320 4.18 -26.79 6.44
C GLY A 320 5.44 -26.62 5.59
N VAL A 321 6.57 -26.23 6.20
CA VAL A 321 7.87 -26.19 5.52
C VAL A 321 8.31 -27.59 5.11
N LYS A 322 8.14 -28.59 5.97
CA LYS A 322 8.44 -29.99 5.64
C LYS A 322 7.60 -30.46 4.44
N ASP A 323 6.30 -30.20 4.46
CA ASP A 323 5.41 -30.58 3.34
C ASP A 323 5.82 -29.87 2.04
N TYR A 324 6.18 -28.58 2.15
CA TYR A 324 6.74 -27.84 1.02
C TYR A 324 8.03 -28.50 0.50
N LEU A 325 9.00 -28.83 1.35
CA LEU A 325 10.25 -29.46 0.90
C LEU A 325 9.97 -30.81 0.22
N LEU A 326 9.13 -31.68 0.78
CA LEU A 326 8.83 -33.00 0.21
C LEU A 326 8.17 -32.95 -1.18
N LYS A 327 7.44 -31.87 -1.48
CA LYS A 327 6.83 -31.62 -2.80
C LYS A 327 7.79 -31.02 -3.83
N TYR A 328 9.10 -31.12 -3.62
CA TYR A 328 10.10 -30.56 -4.55
C TYR A 328 9.97 -31.14 -5.97
N HIS A 329 9.82 -32.47 -6.11
CA HIS A 329 9.57 -33.13 -7.39
C HIS A 329 8.32 -32.65 -8.14
N GLU A 330 7.27 -32.24 -7.42
CA GLU A 330 6.07 -31.64 -8.04
C GLU A 330 6.38 -30.25 -8.62
N ARG A 331 7.26 -29.48 -7.96
CA ARG A 331 7.67 -28.15 -8.43
C ARG A 331 8.63 -28.20 -9.61
N THR A 332 9.53 -29.18 -9.65
CA THR A 332 10.46 -29.35 -10.76
C THR A 332 9.84 -30.12 -11.93
N GLY A 333 8.76 -30.87 -11.69
CA GLY A 333 8.15 -31.77 -12.67
C GLY A 333 8.97 -33.04 -12.92
N ASN A 334 10.04 -33.26 -12.16
CA ASN A 334 10.94 -34.39 -12.33
C ASN A 334 10.76 -35.40 -11.17
N PRO A 335 10.26 -36.63 -11.45
CA PRO A 335 10.08 -37.65 -10.43
C PRO A 335 11.36 -38.04 -9.68
N ASN A 336 12.53 -37.92 -10.33
CA ASN A 336 13.81 -38.24 -9.70
C ASN A 336 14.18 -37.26 -8.58
N ASP A 337 13.59 -36.06 -8.57
CA ASP A 337 13.81 -35.06 -7.52
C ASP A 337 12.97 -35.34 -6.26
N ARG A 338 12.32 -36.51 -6.18
CA ARG A 338 11.54 -36.89 -4.99
C ARG A 338 12.46 -37.04 -3.80
N ILE A 339 12.25 -36.23 -2.78
CA ILE A 339 13.06 -36.26 -1.56
C ILE A 339 12.70 -37.48 -0.72
N VAL A 340 13.70 -38.29 -0.36
CA VAL A 340 13.56 -39.47 0.51
C VAL A 340 13.95 -39.17 1.96
N ALA A 341 14.88 -38.24 2.18
CA ALA A 341 15.29 -37.78 3.49
C ALA A 341 15.87 -36.37 3.40
N PHE A 342 15.76 -35.58 4.46
CA PHE A 342 16.42 -34.28 4.55
C PHE A 342 16.68 -33.84 5.99
N GLU A 343 17.66 -32.95 6.16
CA GLU A 343 17.87 -32.17 7.37
C GLU A 343 17.93 -30.68 7.03
N MET A 344 17.17 -29.86 7.77
CA MET A 344 17.17 -28.41 7.64
C MET A 344 17.94 -27.79 8.80
N TRP A 345 18.93 -26.97 8.47
CA TRP A 345 19.86 -26.34 9.39
C TRP A 345 19.72 -24.83 9.35
N SER A 346 19.72 -24.20 10.52
CA SER A 346 20.01 -22.77 10.64
C SER A 346 21.49 -22.61 10.95
N LEU A 347 22.20 -21.95 10.04
CA LEU A 347 23.56 -21.49 10.27
C LEU A 347 23.50 -20.07 10.80
N HIS A 348 24.35 -19.79 11.78
CA HIS A 348 24.39 -18.49 12.43
C HIS A 348 25.83 -18.14 12.74
N GLU A 349 26.29 -16.97 12.31
CA GLU A 349 27.59 -16.44 12.64
C GLU A 349 27.47 -15.09 13.31
N ARG A 350 28.51 -14.74 14.07
CA ARG A 350 28.66 -13.41 14.65
C ARG A 350 29.76 -12.68 13.91
N VAL A 351 29.44 -11.54 13.32
CA VAL A 351 30.40 -10.65 12.68
C VAL A 351 31.27 -10.02 13.77
N PRO A 352 32.58 -10.29 13.81
CA PRO A 352 33.46 -9.70 14.82
C PRO A 352 33.73 -8.22 14.48
N PRO A 353 34.19 -7.41 15.45
CA PRO A 353 34.69 -6.07 15.18
C PRO A 353 35.81 -6.08 14.11
N PRO A 354 36.02 -4.96 13.39
CA PRO A 354 37.13 -4.84 12.44
C PRO A 354 38.47 -5.24 13.07
N GLY A 355 39.22 -6.12 12.41
CA GLY A 355 40.52 -6.62 12.86
C GLY A 355 40.48 -7.82 13.81
N ALA A 356 39.31 -8.23 14.32
CA ALA A 356 39.18 -9.45 15.12
C ALA A 356 38.91 -10.69 14.25
N PRO A 357 39.39 -11.88 14.65
CA PRO A 357 39.22 -13.10 13.86
C PRO A 357 37.75 -13.53 13.80
N ARG A 358 37.34 -14.04 12.63
CA ARG A 358 36.00 -14.59 12.43
C ARG A 358 35.89 -15.95 13.14
N GLN A 359 34.81 -16.14 13.90
CA GLN A 359 34.53 -17.44 14.50
C GLN A 359 33.79 -18.33 13.49
N PRO A 360 33.97 -19.66 13.55
CA PRO A 360 33.18 -20.57 12.74
C PRO A 360 31.67 -20.39 13.00
N PRO A 361 30.81 -20.55 11.98
CA PRO A 361 29.37 -20.47 12.17
C PRO A 361 28.86 -21.59 13.08
N THR A 362 27.88 -21.26 13.90
CA THR A 362 27.12 -22.22 14.71
C THR A 362 25.97 -22.81 13.87
N ARG A 363 25.63 -24.08 14.11
CA ARG A 363 24.52 -24.75 13.41
C ARG A 363 23.47 -25.25 14.38
N ASN A 364 22.20 -25.06 14.03
CA ASN A 364 21.07 -25.56 14.79
C ASN A 364 20.13 -26.32 13.85
N ARG A 365 19.90 -27.61 14.10
CA ARG A 365 18.94 -28.40 13.33
C ARG A 365 17.52 -27.92 13.64
N LEU A 366 16.79 -27.51 12.61
CA LEU A 366 15.43 -27.01 12.73
C LEU A 366 14.39 -28.14 12.64
N VAL A 367 14.51 -28.97 11.60
CA VAL A 367 13.64 -30.13 11.35
C VAL A 367 14.37 -31.16 10.50
N SER A 368 13.99 -32.43 10.62
CA SER A 368 14.48 -33.51 9.77
C SER A 368 13.34 -34.42 9.31
N HIS A 369 13.60 -35.16 8.25
CA HIS A 369 12.71 -36.20 7.72
C HIS A 369 13.53 -37.38 7.19
N GLY A 370 13.07 -38.60 7.45
CA GLY A 370 13.80 -39.80 7.05
C GLY A 370 15.13 -39.94 7.80
N VAL A 371 16.01 -40.78 7.25
CA VAL A 371 17.38 -40.98 7.74
C VAL A 371 18.33 -40.55 6.63
N LEU A 372 19.11 -39.50 6.86
CA LEU A 372 20.19 -39.11 5.96
C LEU A 372 21.36 -40.09 6.15
N LYS A 373 21.64 -40.89 5.12
CA LYS A 373 22.92 -41.61 5.01
C LYS A 373 23.92 -40.64 4.39
N ASP A 374 25.06 -40.44 5.04
CA ASP A 374 26.14 -39.55 4.57
C ASP A 374 25.76 -38.07 4.40
N PRO A 375 25.32 -37.38 5.47
CA PRO A 375 25.01 -35.95 5.39
C PRO A 375 26.24 -35.13 4.97
N LEU A 376 26.08 -34.25 3.97
CA LEU A 376 27.10 -33.28 3.57
C LEU A 376 27.43 -32.29 4.69
N ALA A 377 26.53 -32.16 5.67
CA ALA A 377 26.77 -31.43 6.91
C ALA A 377 27.90 -32.04 7.79
N TRP A 378 28.41 -33.24 7.47
CA TRP A 378 29.43 -33.96 8.24
C TRP A 378 30.72 -34.07 7.41
N PRO A 379 31.93 -33.69 7.91
CA PRO A 379 32.35 -33.61 9.30
C PRO A 379 32.83 -32.19 9.70
N TRP A 380 32.04 -31.47 10.49
CA TRP A 380 32.54 -30.35 11.30
C TRP A 380 32.83 -30.87 12.71
N PRO A 381 33.92 -30.42 13.37
CA PRO A 381 34.25 -30.87 14.72
C PRO A 381 33.01 -30.73 15.61
N GLU A 382 32.77 -31.79 16.39
CA GLU A 382 31.56 -32.03 17.15
C GLU A 382 31.33 -30.91 18.19
N GLN A 383 30.81 -29.76 17.74
CA GLN A 383 30.39 -28.69 18.63
C GLN A 383 29.12 -29.17 19.34
N THR A 384 29.36 -29.63 20.57
CA THR A 384 28.44 -29.84 21.68
C THR A 384 26.95 -29.79 21.32
N ARG A 385 26.28 -30.94 21.42
CA ARG A 385 24.81 -31.09 21.35
C ARG A 385 24.02 -30.22 22.35
N THR A 386 24.67 -29.39 23.16
CA THR A 386 24.01 -28.36 23.94
C THR A 386 23.70 -27.17 23.03
N PRO A 387 22.41 -26.88 22.74
CA PRO A 387 22.07 -25.57 22.19
C PRO A 387 22.67 -24.51 23.12
N PRO A 388 23.23 -23.41 22.58
CA PRO A 388 23.59 -22.29 23.44
C PRO A 388 22.34 -21.97 24.26
N LYS A 389 22.49 -21.96 25.60
CA LYS A 389 21.46 -21.40 26.48
C LYS A 389 21.12 -20.06 25.84
N ALA A 390 19.89 -19.91 25.35
CA ALA A 390 19.40 -18.60 24.95
C ALA A 390 19.83 -17.63 26.05
N PRO A 391 20.43 -16.47 25.72
CA PRO A 391 20.78 -15.48 26.73
C PRO A 391 19.56 -15.36 27.63
N PRO A 392 19.71 -15.43 28.97
CA PRO A 392 18.58 -15.53 29.86
C PRO A 392 17.63 -14.40 29.49
N ILE A 393 16.49 -14.77 28.90
CA ILE A 393 15.32 -13.93 28.96
C ILE A 393 15.17 -13.77 30.45
N LYS A 394 15.43 -12.56 30.97
CA LYS A 394 15.12 -12.21 32.35
C LYS A 394 13.62 -12.45 32.47
N ARG A 395 13.25 -13.68 32.82
CA ARG A 395 11.88 -14.07 33.07
C ARG A 395 11.48 -13.23 34.27
N GLY A 396 10.64 -12.23 34.00
CA GLY A 396 9.66 -11.83 34.99
C GLY A 396 9.07 -13.10 35.59
N ARG A 397 9.07 -13.14 36.92
CA ARG A 397 8.53 -14.17 37.80
C ARG A 397 7.44 -15.00 37.14
N ALA A 398 7.56 -16.33 37.25
CA ALA A 398 6.64 -17.32 36.71
C ALA A 398 5.18 -16.86 36.81
N MET A 399 4.53 -16.62 35.67
CA MET A 399 3.07 -16.72 35.61
C MET A 399 2.72 -18.19 35.66
N ASP A 400 1.73 -18.52 36.50
CA ASP A 400 1.14 -19.85 36.58
C ASP A 400 0.73 -20.34 35.19
N LYS A 401 0.85 -21.66 34.98
CA LYS A 401 0.46 -22.34 33.74
C LYS A 401 -0.96 -21.89 33.34
N PRO A 402 -1.19 -21.37 32.12
CA PRO A 402 -2.54 -21.21 31.64
C PRO A 402 -3.19 -22.60 31.53
N ALA A 403 -4.44 -22.70 32.00
CA ALA A 403 -5.25 -23.89 31.85
C ALA A 403 -5.30 -24.31 30.36
N PRO A 404 -5.36 -25.62 30.06
CA PRO A 404 -5.44 -26.09 28.67
C PRO A 404 -6.66 -25.48 27.98
N MET A 405 -6.44 -24.85 26.83
CA MET A 405 -7.50 -24.39 25.94
C MET A 405 -8.45 -25.55 25.65
N ARG A 406 -9.74 -25.36 25.94
CA ARG A 406 -10.80 -26.25 25.46
C ARG A 406 -10.76 -26.28 23.92
N PRO A 407 -10.90 -27.44 23.28
CA PRO A 407 -11.03 -27.51 21.83
C PRO A 407 -12.26 -26.71 21.39
N LEU A 408 -12.09 -25.92 20.33
CA LEU A 408 -13.19 -25.27 19.63
C LEU A 408 -14.21 -26.34 19.18
N PRO A 409 -15.53 -26.07 19.29
CA PRO A 409 -16.53 -26.98 18.76
C PRO A 409 -16.30 -27.17 17.26
N SER A 410 -16.35 -28.43 16.83
CA SER A 410 -16.26 -28.83 15.43
C SER A 410 -17.31 -28.10 14.59
N SER A 411 -16.87 -27.38 13.56
CA SER A 411 -17.75 -26.89 12.50
C SER A 411 -18.57 -28.05 11.93
N PRO A 412 -19.89 -27.89 11.73
CA PRO A 412 -20.68 -28.94 11.10
C PRO A 412 -20.22 -29.15 9.66
N ALA A 413 -19.98 -30.43 9.34
CA ALA A 413 -19.55 -30.87 8.02
C ALA A 413 -20.55 -30.41 6.94
N LEU A 414 -20.04 -29.70 5.93
CA LEU A 414 -20.73 -29.48 4.66
C LEU A 414 -20.93 -30.85 3.99
N ARG A 415 -22.19 -31.31 3.92
CA ARG A 415 -22.57 -32.46 3.08
C ARG A 415 -22.56 -32.04 1.60
N PRO A 416 -22.11 -32.91 0.68
CA PRO A 416 -22.19 -32.64 -0.75
C PRO A 416 -23.53 -33.09 -1.33
N GLY A 417 -24.13 -32.25 -2.19
CA GLY A 417 -25.08 -32.66 -3.23
C GLY A 417 -26.58 -32.58 -2.91
N GLY A 418 -27.27 -31.67 -3.60
CA GLY A 418 -28.74 -31.65 -3.74
C GLY A 418 -29.25 -30.35 -4.41
N PRO A 419 -30.05 -30.41 -5.49
CA PRO A 419 -30.34 -29.25 -6.34
C PRO A 419 -31.48 -28.39 -5.79
N LEU A 420 -31.29 -27.07 -5.77
CA LEU A 420 -32.32 -26.08 -5.42
C LEU A 420 -32.58 -25.18 -6.61
N PHE A 421 -33.48 -25.60 -7.50
CA PHE A 421 -34.30 -24.71 -8.29
C PHE A 421 -35.71 -25.31 -8.39
N SER A 422 -36.60 -24.85 -7.53
CA SER A 422 -38.04 -24.98 -7.70
C SER A 422 -38.68 -23.58 -7.76
N LYS A 423 -39.72 -23.50 -8.60
CA LYS A 423 -40.35 -22.33 -9.23
C LYS A 423 -40.95 -21.29 -8.26
N PRO A 424 -41.20 -20.03 -8.71
CA PRO A 424 -41.91 -19.03 -7.92
C PRO A 424 -43.43 -19.26 -7.96
N ASN A 425 -44.07 -19.12 -6.79
CA ASN A 425 -45.52 -19.11 -6.60
C ASN A 425 -46.13 -17.76 -7.04
N GLY A 426 -47.34 -17.81 -7.60
CA GLY A 426 -48.12 -16.68 -8.14
C GLY A 426 -48.72 -15.73 -7.08
N PRO A 427 -49.50 -14.72 -7.52
CA PRO A 427 -49.86 -13.57 -6.70
C PRO A 427 -51.09 -13.82 -5.80
N PRO A 428 -51.22 -13.08 -4.69
CA PRO A 428 -52.30 -13.26 -3.73
C PRO A 428 -53.61 -12.61 -4.20
N LYS A 429 -54.73 -13.27 -3.89
CA LYS A 429 -56.09 -12.69 -3.97
C LYS A 429 -56.38 -11.84 -2.73
N ALA A 430 -57.04 -10.70 -2.97
CA ALA A 430 -57.58 -9.79 -1.96
C ALA A 430 -58.87 -10.33 -1.32
N PRO A 431 -59.26 -9.82 -0.13
CA PRO A 431 -60.63 -9.44 0.19
C PRO A 431 -60.94 -8.00 -0.26
#